data_AF-A0A7X8SQ05-F1
#
_entry.id   AF-A0A7X8SQ05-F1
#
_cell.length_a   1.000
_cell.length_b   1.000
_cell.length_c   1.000
_cell.angle_alpha   90.00
_cell.angle_beta   90.00
_cell.angle_gamma   90.00
#
_symmetry.space_group_name_H-M   'P 1'
#
loop_
_entity.id
_entity.type
_entity.pdbx_description
1 polymer ?
#
loop_
_entity_poly.entity_id
_entity_poly.type
_entity_poly.pdbx_seq_one_letter_code
_entity_poly.pdbx_strand_id
1 'polypeptide(L)'
;MNDNNLTNKIIQGTMIMKDVSLQEMTKSFGLSATSHDLLNITQELERKGIVENSINDHQEIYIKLSPLGEVIACDLLDQCNS
;
A
#
# COMPACT_ATOMS: atom_id res chain seq x y z
N MET A 1 -3.43 7.63 15.42
CA MET A 1 -3.50 7.85 13.96
C MET A 1 -4.73 7.12 13.46
N ASN A 2 -5.50 7.71 12.55
CA ASN A 2 -6.73 7.10 12.04
C ASN A 2 -6.32 6.09 10.94
N ASP A 3 -6.66 4.81 11.10
CA ASP A 3 -6.18 3.71 10.22
C ASP A 3 -6.46 3.97 8.73
N ASN A 4 -7.56 4.68 8.42
CA ASN A 4 -7.91 5.12 7.07
C ASN A 4 -6.84 6.00 6.40
N ASN A 5 -6.07 6.78 7.16
CA ASN A 5 -5.00 7.63 6.60
C ASN A 5 -3.80 6.79 6.16
N LEU A 6 -3.46 5.75 6.93
CA LEU A 6 -2.34 4.86 6.61
C LEU A 6 -2.66 3.98 5.39
N THR A 7 -3.87 3.42 5.34
CA THR A 7 -4.35 2.62 4.21
C THR A 7 -4.33 3.41 2.90
N ASN A 8 -4.87 4.64 2.90
CA ASN A 8 -4.87 5.50 1.71
C ASN A 8 -3.45 5.82 1.24
N LYS A 9 -2.53 6.11 2.16
CA LYS A 9 -1.12 6.36 1.82
C LYS A 9 -0.43 5.15 1.22
N ILE A 10 -0.74 3.94 1.70
CA ILE A 10 -0.19 2.71 1.13
C ILE A 10 -0.70 2.50 -0.30
N ILE A 11 -2.01 2.67 -0.53
CA ILE A 11 -2.60 2.54 -1.88
C ILE A 11 -2.00 3.58 -2.84
N GLN A 12 -1.93 4.84 -2.42
CA GLN A 12 -1.31 5.93 -3.21
C GLN A 12 0.16 5.68 -3.48
N GLY A 13 0.92 5.26 -2.47
CA GLY A 13 2.34 4.96 -2.62
C GLY A 13 2.61 3.79 -3.55
N THR A 14 1.77 2.75 -3.47
CA THR A 14 1.84 1.60 -4.38
C THR A 14 1.52 2.01 -5.81
N MET A 15 0.55 2.90 -6.02
CA MET A 15 0.20 3.44 -7.34
C MET A 15 1.35 4.21 -7.99
N ILE A 16 2.04 5.05 -7.21
CA ILE A 16 3.12 5.92 -7.68
C ILE A 16 4.40 5.13 -7.95
N MET A 17 4.79 4.26 -7.02
CA MET A 17 6.09 3.60 -7.05
C MET A 17 6.11 2.33 -7.91
N LYS A 18 4.94 1.69 -8.11
CA LYS A 18 4.73 0.47 -8.93
C LYS A 18 5.69 -0.68 -8.58
N ASP A 19 5.16 -1.70 -7.90
CA ASP A 19 5.92 -2.88 -7.45
C ASP A 19 7.08 -2.50 -6.51
N VAL A 20 6.70 -2.13 -5.29
CA VAL A 20 7.59 -1.49 -4.31
C VAL A 20 7.67 -2.32 -3.04
N SER A 21 8.85 -2.36 -2.42
CA SER A 21 9.00 -2.99 -1.11
C SER A 21 8.29 -2.16 -0.02
N LEU A 22 7.65 -2.82 0.94
CA LEU A 22 7.01 -2.15 2.08
C LEU A 22 8.01 -1.25 2.84
N GLN A 23 9.27 -1.67 2.95
CA GLN A 23 10.31 -0.88 3.61
C GLN A 23 10.60 0.43 2.86
N GLU A 24 10.73 0.38 1.55
CA GLU A 24 11.03 1.54 0.72
C GLU A 24 9.86 2.53 0.69
N MET A 25 8.63 2.02 0.65
CA MET A 25 7.43 2.84 0.74
C MET A 25 7.27 3.50 2.10
N THR A 26 7.58 2.79 3.19
CA THR A 26 7.58 3.37 4.55
C THR A 26 8.55 4.55 4.65
N LYS A 27 9.76 4.41 4.08
CA LYS A 27 10.77 5.47 4.03
C LYS A 27 10.32 6.65 3.15
N SER A 28 9.80 6.36 1.96
CA SER A 28 9.46 7.37 0.96
C SER A 28 8.23 8.21 1.33
N PHE A 29 7.23 7.59 1.97
CA PHE A 29 5.98 8.25 2.38
C PHE A 29 5.98 8.68 3.87
N GLY A 30 7.10 8.51 4.58
CA GLY A 30 7.24 8.87 5.98
C GLY A 30 6.18 8.20 6.87
N LEU A 31 5.87 6.93 6.60
CA LEU A 31 4.85 6.20 7.35
C LEU A 31 5.40 5.88 8.74
N SER A 32 4.90 6.57 9.77
CA SER A 32 5.20 6.23 11.17
C SER A 32 4.30 5.05 11.60
N ALA A 33 4.56 3.88 11.04
CA ALA A 33 3.85 2.64 11.33
C ALA A 33 4.84 1.54 11.71
N THR A 34 4.47 0.67 12.63
CA THR A 34 5.32 -0.49 12.96
C THR A 34 5.25 -1.52 11.82
N SER A 35 6.24 -2.41 11.72
CA SER A 35 6.20 -3.50 10.73
C SER A 35 4.96 -4.38 10.86
N HIS A 36 4.39 -4.51 12.07
CA HIS A 36 3.14 -5.23 12.31
C HIS A 36 1.92 -4.50 11.75
N ASP A 37 1.84 -3.18 11.92
CA ASP A 37 0.72 -2.38 11.40
C ASP A 37 0.71 -2.42 9.87
N LEU A 38 1.88 -2.25 9.26
CA LEU A 38 2.06 -2.34 7.81
C LEU A 38 1.65 -3.72 7.30
N LEU A 39 2.13 -4.80 7.93
CA LEU A 39 1.79 -6.16 7.54
C LEU A 39 0.28 -6.42 7.63
N ASN A 40 -0.36 -6.03 8.74
CA ASN A 40 -1.80 -6.20 8.93
C ASN A 40 -2.61 -5.48 7.85
N ILE A 41 -2.28 -4.22 7.56
CA ILE A 41 -2.98 -3.43 6.53
C ILE A 41 -2.75 -4.05 5.15
N THR A 42 -1.52 -4.46 4.86
CA THR A 42 -1.20 -5.07 3.57
C THR A 42 -1.97 -6.37 3.35
N GLN A 43 -2.07 -7.22 4.38
CA GLN A 43 -2.86 -8.45 4.34
C GLN A 43 -4.36 -8.17 4.22
N GLU A 44 -4.86 -7.12 4.86
CA GLU A 44 -6.26 -6.71 4.71
C GLU A 44 -6.56 -6.25 3.28
N LEU A 45 -5.68 -5.45 2.69
CA LEU A 45 -5.79 -4.99 1.31
C LEU A 45 -5.69 -6.15 0.32
N GLU A 46 -4.81 -7.12 0.58
CA GLU A 46 -4.69 -8.34 -0.22
C GLU A 46 -5.97 -9.18 -0.15
N ARG A 47 -6.54 -9.38 1.05
CA ARG A 47 -7.83 -10.09 1.23
C ARG A 47 -8.99 -9.41 0.53
N LYS A 48 -8.94 -8.08 0.42
CA LYS A 48 -9.91 -7.27 -0.34
C LYS A 48 -9.65 -7.28 -1.85
N GLY A 49 -8.57 -7.92 -2.30
CA GLY A 49 -8.16 -7.98 -3.70
C GLY A 49 -7.67 -6.64 -4.24
N ILE A 50 -7.22 -5.72 -3.38
CA ILE A 50 -6.76 -4.37 -3.74
C ILE A 50 -5.28 -4.41 -4.11
N VAL A 51 -4.47 -5.13 -3.34
CA VAL A 51 -3.04 -5.31 -3.61
C VAL A 51 -2.74 -6.78 -3.84
N GLU A 52 -1.70 -7.04 -4.62
CA GLU A 52 -1.02 -8.33 -4.67
C GLU A 52 0.31 -8.16 -3.96
N ASN A 53 0.67 -9.13 -3.10
CA ASN A 53 1.97 -9.15 -2.46
C ASN A 53 2.84 -10.28 -3.01
N SER A 54 4.15 -10.09 -2.91
CA SER A 54 5.13 -11.14 -3.16
C SER A 54 6.26 -11.00 -2.15
N ILE A 55 6.97 -12.08 -1.88
CA ILE A 55 8.10 -12.10 -0.96
C ILE A 55 9.32 -12.57 -1.76
N ASN A 56 10.40 -11.79 -1.74
CA ASN A 56 11.64 -12.17 -2.39
C ASN A 56 12.52 -13.08 -1.50
N ASP A 57 13.65 -13.54 -2.04
CA ASP A 57 14.60 -14.39 -1.31
C ASP A 57 15.25 -13.70 -0.09
N HIS A 58 15.15 -12.38 -0.01
CA HIS A 58 15.62 -11.55 1.12
C HIS A 58 14.54 -11.32 2.19
N GLN A 59 13.39 -12.00 2.10
CA GLN A 59 12.23 -11.82 2.98
C GLN A 59 11.63 -10.41 2.95
N GLU A 60 11.87 -9.67 1.88
CA GLU A 60 11.24 -8.38 1.67
C GLU A 60 9.88 -8.58 1.01
N ILE A 61 8.87 -7.89 1.55
CA ILE A 61 7.52 -7.91 1.03
C ILE A 61 7.41 -6.80 -0.01
N TYR A 62 7.15 -7.19 -1.25
CA TYR A 62 6.82 -6.31 -2.36
C TYR A 62 5.31 -6.28 -2.53
N ILE A 63 4.79 -5.09 -2.84
CA ILE A 63 3.37 -4.91 -3.09
C ILE A 63 3.17 -4.14 -4.38
N LYS A 64 2.14 -4.54 -5.11
CA LYS A 64 1.64 -3.88 -6.31
C LYS A 64 0.13 -3.82 -6.26
N LEU A 65 -0.45 -2.86 -6.97
CA LEU A 65 -1.91 -2.81 -7.11
C LEU A 65 -2.38 -3.96 -7.98
N SER A 66 -3.50 -4.57 -7.61
CA SER A 66 -4.27 -5.40 -8.53
C SER A 66 -5.03 -4.50 -9.52
N PRO A 67 -5.61 -5.05 -10.60
CA PRO A 67 -6.49 -4.27 -11.48
C PRO A 67 -7.66 -3.60 -10.73
N LEU A 68 -8.20 -4.23 -9.70
CA LEU A 68 -9.23 -3.63 -8.83
C LEU A 68 -8.64 -2.50 -7.98
N GLY A 69 -7.44 -2.71 -7.44
CA GLY A 69 -6.74 -1.71 -6.66
C GLY A 69 -6.39 -0.46 -7.45
N GLU A 70 -6.07 -0.58 -8.74
CA GLU A 70 -5.83 0.56 -9.62
C GLU A 70 -7.08 1.44 -9.76
N VAL A 71 -8.26 0.84 -9.94
CA VAL A 71 -9.52 1.59 -10.00
C VAL A 71 -9.77 2.35 -8.68
N ILE A 72 -9.62 1.67 -7.55
CA ILE A 72 -9.80 2.28 -6.22
C ILE A 72 -8.76 3.39 -5.97
N ALA A 73 -7.51 3.19 -6.39
CA ALA A 73 -6.45 4.17 -6.23
C ALA A 73 -6.72 5.43 -7.05
N CYS A 74 -7.24 5.29 -8.28
CA CYS A 74 -7.69 6.42 -9.09
C CYS A 74 -8.83 7.20 -8.40
N ASP A 75 -9.86 6.52 -7.90
CA ASP A 75 -10.97 7.16 -7.17
C ASP A 75 -10.46 7.91 -5.92
N LEU A 76 -9.48 7.35 -5.21
CA LEU A 76 -8.86 7.99 -4.05
C LEU A 76 -8.03 9.21 -4.43
N LEU A 77 -7.33 9.19 -5.56
CA LEU A 77 -6.59 10.35 -6.07
C LEU A 77 -7.55 11.48 -6.47
N ASP A 78 -8.66 11.15 -7.12
CA ASP A 78 -9.66 12.15 -7.52
C ASP A 78 -10.32 12.79 -6.29
N GLN A 79 -10.60 12.01 -5.24
CA GLN A 79 -11.11 12.52 -3.97
C GLN A 79 -10.11 13.43 -3.23
N CYS A 80 -8.81 13.24 -3.42
CA CYS A 80 -7.78 14.09 -2.81
C CYS A 80 -7.57 15.41 -3.56
N ASN A 81 -8.02 15.51 -4.81
CA ASN A 81 -7.85 16.69 -5.68
C ASN A 81 -9.12 17.54 -5.83
N SER A 82 -10.24 17.15 -5.20
CA SER A 82 -11.52 17.89 -5.13
C SER A 82 -11.68 18.63 -3.80
#